data_AF-A0A2G9TNB3-F1
#
_entry.id   AF-A0A2G9TNB3-F1
#
_cell.length_a   1.000
_cell.length_b   1.000
_cell.length_c   1.000
_cell.angle_alpha   90.00
_cell.angle_beta   90.00
_cell.angle_gamma   90.00
#
_symmetry.space_group_name_H-M   'P 1'
#
loop_
_entity.id
_entity.type
_entity.pdbx_description
1 polymer ?
#
loop_
_entity_poly.entity_id
_entity_poly.type
_entity_poly.pdbx_seq_one_letter_code
_entity_poly.pdbx_strand_id
1 'polypeptide(L)' 'NPISEIDLKQASKLFAQKFACGSSVTGADEIVIQGDVKDDLLDMIPAKWPQVQEEMIDDLGDKKR' A
#
# COMPACT_ATOMS: atom_id res chain seq x y z
N ASN A 1 -10.76 14.22 7.58
CA ASN A 1 -9.60 13.91 6.73
C ASN A 1 -9.87 12.54 6.12
N PRO A 2 -10.16 12.40 4.82
CA PRO A 2 -10.70 11.16 4.24
C PRO A 2 -9.75 9.95 4.23
N ILE A 3 -8.46 10.15 4.52
CA ILE A 3 -7.45 9.09 4.58
C ILE A 3 -7.58 8.23 5.86
N SER A 4 -8.19 8.76 6.93
CA SER A 4 -8.25 8.08 8.24
C SER A 4 -9.18 6.86 8.31
N GLU A 5 -9.85 6.50 7.21
CA GLU A 5 -10.73 5.33 7.13
C GLU A 5 -10.06 4.09 6.51
N ILE A 6 -8.79 4.19 6.07
CA ILE A 6 -8.08 3.05 5.50
C ILE A 6 -7.59 2.12 6.61
N ASP A 7 -8.24 0.98 6.76
CA ASP A 7 -7.81 -0.07 7.68
C ASP A 7 -6.56 -0.78 7.13
N LEU A 8 -5.42 -0.55 7.78
CA LEU A 8 -4.13 -1.12 7.40
C LEU A 8 -4.12 -2.65 7.46
N LYS A 9 -4.91 -3.29 8.35
CA LYS A 9 -5.00 -4.75 8.40
C LYS A 9 -5.74 -5.29 7.20
N GLN A 10 -6.80 -4.61 6.76
CA GLN A 10 -7.49 -4.95 5.52
C GLN A 10 -6.61 -4.70 4.30
N ALA A 11 -5.95 -3.55 4.24
CA ALA A 11 -5.01 -3.22 3.16
C ALA A 11 -3.90 -4.28 3.07
N SER A 12 -3.25 -4.63 4.18
CA SER A 12 -2.23 -5.67 4.22
C SER A 12 -2.73 -7.03 3.74
N LYS A 13 -3.93 -7.46 4.16
CA LYS A 13 -4.52 -8.72 3.65
C LYS A 13 -4.81 -8.65 2.16
N LEU A 14 -5.30 -7.52 1.69
CA LEU A 14 -5.62 -7.29 0.28
C LEU A 14 -4.37 -7.37 -0.59
N PHE A 15 -3.27 -6.72 -0.16
CA PHE A 15 -1.98 -6.80 -0.83
C PHE A 15 -1.45 -8.23 -0.85
N ALA A 16 -1.50 -8.95 0.27
CA ALA A 16 -1.09 -10.36 0.31
C ALA A 16 -1.89 -11.24 -0.68
N GLN A 17 -3.20 -11.03 -0.77
CA GLN A 17 -4.05 -11.78 -1.71
C GLN A 17 -3.78 -11.40 -3.17
N LYS A 18 -3.57 -10.11 -3.45
CA LYS A 18 -3.33 -9.60 -4.80
C LYS A 18 -1.98 -10.07 -5.34
N PHE A 19 -0.94 -9.99 -4.52
CA PHE A 19 0.45 -10.28 -4.91
C PHE A 19 0.87 -11.73 -4.64
N ALA A 20 0.02 -12.53 -3.99
CA ALA A 20 0.37 -13.87 -3.51
C ALA A 20 1.68 -13.89 -2.67
N CYS A 21 1.99 -12.77 -2.02
CA CYS A 21 3.20 -12.55 -1.24
C CYS A 21 2.87 -12.22 0.22
N GLY A 22 3.88 -12.30 1.09
CA GLY A 22 3.72 -11.88 2.48
C GLY A 22 3.50 -10.37 2.55
N SER A 23 2.42 -9.96 3.20
CA SER A 23 2.20 -8.57 3.60
C SER A 23 1.88 -8.52 5.08
N SER A 24 2.53 -7.62 5.82
CA SER A 24 2.27 -7.40 7.24
C SER A 24 2.30 -5.93 7.57
N VAL A 25 1.42 -5.53 8.48
CA VAL A 25 1.50 -4.24 9.16
C VAL A 25 2.71 -4.30 10.11
N THR A 26 3.70 -3.44 9.90
CA THR A 26 4.94 -3.38 10.70
C THR A 26 4.93 -2.23 11.69
N GLY A 27 4.14 -1.19 11.44
CA GLY A 27 4.03 0.01 12.27
C GLY A 27 2.60 0.48 12.47
N ALA A 28 2.44 1.61 13.16
CA ALA A 28 1.12 2.21 13.37
C ALA A 28 0.45 2.63 12.05
N ASP A 29 1.25 3.08 11.08
CA ASP A 29 0.84 3.52 9.74
C ASP A 29 1.78 2.97 8.65
N GLU A 30 2.29 1.76 8.85
CA GLU A 30 3.28 1.14 7.93
C GLU A 30 2.89 -0.30 7.60
N ILE A 31 2.92 -0.62 6.31
CA ILE A 31 2.73 -1.95 5.77
C ILE A 31 3.96 -2.32 4.96
N VAL A 32 4.51 -3.50 5.21
CA VAL A 32 5.59 -4.09 4.42
C VAL A 32 5.03 -5.23 3.60
N ILE A 33 5.34 -5.21 2.30
CA ILE A 33 4.97 -6.23 1.33
C ILE A 33 6.25 -6.80 0.74
N GLN A 34 6.29 -8.12 0.59
CA GLN A 34 7.43 -8.82 0.01
C GLN A 34 7.34 -8.80 -1.52
N GLY A 35 8.44 -8.47 -2.19
CA GLY A 35 8.54 -8.41 -3.66
C GLY A 35 8.54 -6.98 -4.19
N ASP A 36 8.94 -6.84 -5.45
CA ASP A 36 8.86 -5.57 -6.18
C ASP A 36 7.47 -5.45 -6.80
N VAL A 37 6.53 -4.90 -6.01
CA VAL A 37 5.11 -4.76 -6.36
C VAL A 37 4.69 -3.29 -6.38
N LYS A 38 5.67 -2.39 -6.45
CA LYS A 38 5.47 -0.95 -6.34
C LYS A 38 4.62 -0.42 -7.48
N ASP A 39 4.93 -0.81 -8.71
CA ASP A 39 4.19 -0.37 -9.90
C ASP A 39 2.71 -0.80 -9.80
N ASP A 40 2.47 -2.06 -9.46
CA ASP A 40 1.11 -2.55 -9.24
C ASP A 40 0.40 -1.85 -8.06
N LEU A 41 1.11 -1.46 -7.01
CA LEU A 41 0.56 -0.73 -5.86
C LEU A 41 0.08 0.66 -6.25
N LEU A 42 0.87 1.37 -7.06
CA LEU A 42 0.54 2.70 -7.57
C LEU A 42 -0.75 2.66 -8.40
N ASP A 43 -1.00 1.59 -9.14
CA ASP A 43 -2.27 1.36 -9.85
C ASP A 43 -3.40 0.88 -8.92
N MET A 44 -3.07 0.01 -7.96
CA MET A 44 -4.04 -0.66 -7.10
C MET A 44 -4.65 0.26 -6.04
N ILE A 45 -3.85 1.15 -5.44
CA ILE A 45 -4.32 2.07 -4.40
C ILE A 45 -5.46 2.97 -4.91
N PRO A 46 -5.33 3.74 -6.01
CA PRO A 46 -6.41 4.57 -6.51
C PRO A 46 -7.59 3.73 -7.05
N ALA A 47 -7.33 2.52 -7.55
CA ALA A 47 -8.40 1.60 -7.95
C ALA A 47 -9.23 1.08 -6.75
N LYS A 48 -8.59 0.88 -5.60
CA LYS A 48 -9.25 0.35 -4.39
C LYS A 48 -9.84 1.46 -3.51
N TRP A 49 -9.11 2.54 -3.35
CA TRP A 49 -9.45 3.72 -2.57
C TRP A 49 -9.53 4.91 -3.51
N PRO A 50 -10.70 5.15 -4.15
CA PRO A 50 -10.86 6.28 -5.08
C PRO A 50 -10.66 7.64 -4.40
N GLN A 51 -10.69 7.70 -3.06
CA GLN A 51 -10.33 8.90 -2.30
C GLN A 51 -8.82 9.17 -2.23
N VAL A 52 -7.97 8.17 -2.51
CA VAL A 52 -6.51 8.32 -2.62
C VAL A 52 -6.18 8.39 -4.09
N GLN A 53 -5.94 9.61 -4.57
CA GLN A 53 -5.52 9.82 -5.95
C GLN A 53 -4.01 9.60 -6.07
N GLU A 54 -3.54 9.33 -7.28
CA GLU A 54 -2.11 9.14 -7.57
C GLU A 54 -1.26 10.34 -7.14
N GLU A 55 -1.81 11.56 -7.18
CA GLU A 55 -1.14 12.77 -6.66
C GLU A 55 -0.85 12.74 -5.16
N MET A 56 -1.55 11.90 -4.40
CA MET A 56 -1.35 11.72 -2.96
C MET A 56 -0.33 10.62 -2.66
N ILE A 57 0.16 9.92 -3.69
CA ILE A 57 1.11 8.82 -3.54
C ILE A 57 2.48 9.33 -3.96
N ASP A 58 3.36 9.55 -2.98
CA ASP A 58 4.75 9.90 -3.24
C ASP A 58 5.62 8.64 -3.29
N ASP A 59 6.26 8.43 -4.43
CA ASP A 59 7.31 7.43 -4.58
C ASP A 59 8.62 7.94 -3.94
N LEU A 60 8.92 7.43 -2.75
CA LEU A 60 10.16 7.74 -2.04
C LEU A 60 11.38 6.95 -2.56
N GLY A 61 11.20 6.10 -3.59
CA GLY A 61 12.23 5.29 -4.22
C GLY A 61 12.84 4.22 -3.30
N ASP A 62 13.83 3.50 -3.84
CA ASP A 62 14.72 2.67 -3.03
C ASP A 62 15.54 3.57 -2.11
N LYS A 63 15.12 3.70 -0.85
CA LYS A 63 16.02 4.17 0.21
C LYS A 63 17.14 3.13 0.36
N LYS A 64 18.21 3.28 -0.43
CA LYS A 64 19.50 2.64 -0.16
C LYS A 64 19.89 3.02 1.27
N ARG A 65 19.72 2.07 2.18
CA ARG A 65 20.25 2.13 3.54
C ARG A 65 21.74 1.87 3.51
#